data_AF-A0A7W0UYN7-F1
#
_entry.id   AF-A0A7W0UYN7-F1
#
_cell.length_a   1.000
_cell.length_b   1.000
_cell.length_c   1.000
_cell.angle_alpha   90.00
_cell.angle_beta   90.00
_cell.angle_gamma   90.00
#
_symmetry.space_group_name_H-M   'P 1'
#
loop_
_entity.id
_entity.type
_entity.pdbx_description
1 polymer ?
#
loop_
_entity_poly.entity_id
_entity_poly.type
_entity_poly.pdbx_seq_one_letter_code
_entity_poly.pdbx_strand_id
1 'polypeptide(L)'
;GGAFNLYEKDAGGRGQDALLPQSADRKFPTDWSRDGRYILYRQIDPQTRYDIWALPVFGERKPFAFLHTEANEAAAVLSPDGRWLAYSSDESGRYEVYVQSFPGGGTKRQISIGGGIGPHWHGDGKELYYHAPDGKLMAVPVTSGASLAVGAPVALFEFRASGNVIMPYYSVTRDGQRFLLSTIVETEAAAPLTVVINWTAEANRK
;
A
#
# COMPACT_ATOMS: atom_id res chain seq x y z
N GLY A 1 11.77 20.77 -12.50
CA GLY A 1 11.18 19.88 -11.48
C GLY A 1 11.53 18.46 -11.84
N GLY A 2 12.15 17.70 -10.93
CA GLY A 2 12.53 16.31 -11.18
C GLY A 2 11.37 15.34 -10.93
N ALA A 3 11.41 14.17 -11.58
CA ALA A 3 10.47 13.09 -11.30
C ALA A 3 10.64 12.53 -9.87
N PHE A 4 9.56 12.07 -9.24
CA PHE A 4 9.61 11.37 -7.94
C PHE A 4 10.50 10.12 -8.05
N ASN A 5 11.51 10.02 -7.18
CA ASN A 5 12.50 8.95 -7.18
C ASN A 5 12.77 8.47 -5.75
N LEU A 6 13.47 7.33 -5.62
CA LEU A 6 13.89 6.82 -4.31
C LEU A 6 15.27 7.36 -3.97
N TYR A 7 15.44 7.79 -2.73
CA TYR A 7 16.72 8.19 -2.18
C TYR A 7 16.95 7.45 -0.87
N GLU A 8 18.16 6.95 -0.66
CA GLU A 8 18.61 6.36 0.58
C GLU A 8 19.52 7.35 1.31
N LYS A 9 19.28 7.51 2.61
CA LYS A 9 20.09 8.36 3.48
C LYS A 9 20.26 7.68 4.84
N ASP A 10 21.44 7.83 5.41
CA ASP A 10 21.70 7.46 6.79
C ASP A 10 20.76 8.21 7.76
N ALA A 11 20.10 7.47 8.65
CA ALA A 11 19.14 8.03 9.59
C ALA A 11 19.78 8.99 10.62
N GLY A 12 21.09 8.87 10.87
CA GLY A 12 21.88 9.79 11.68
C GLY A 12 22.25 11.09 10.94
N GLY A 13 21.78 11.27 9.70
CA GLY A 13 21.94 12.50 8.93
C GLY A 13 23.33 12.68 8.33
N ARG A 14 24.19 11.66 8.36
CA ARG A 14 25.54 11.71 7.80
C ARG A 14 25.53 11.30 6.33
N GLY A 15 26.33 11.98 5.50
CA GLY A 15 26.49 11.65 4.08
C GLY A 15 25.47 12.32 3.15
N GLN A 16 25.60 12.02 1.86
CA GLN A 16 24.73 12.54 0.79
C GLN A 16 23.67 11.51 0.44
N ASP A 17 22.51 11.99 -0.02
CA ASP A 17 21.40 11.17 -0.46
C ASP A 17 21.81 10.35 -1.69
N ALA A 18 21.72 9.02 -1.60
CA ALA A 18 22.01 8.11 -2.71
C ALA A 18 20.73 7.83 -3.52
N LEU A 19 20.71 8.20 -4.80
CA LEU A 19 19.60 7.92 -5.71
C LEU A 19 19.52 6.42 -6.01
N LEU A 20 18.33 5.84 -5.88
CA LEU A 20 18.07 4.42 -6.09
C LEU A 20 16.87 4.19 -7.02
N PRO A 21 16.99 3.21 -7.93
CA PRO A 21 17.84 3.28 -9.12
C PRO A 21 17.55 4.54 -9.98
N GLN A 22 18.58 5.06 -10.68
CA GLN A 22 18.42 6.22 -11.55
C GLN A 22 17.63 5.85 -12.82
N SER A 23 16.39 6.35 -12.93
CA SER A 23 15.62 6.34 -14.18
C SER A 23 14.64 7.52 -14.22
N ALA A 24 14.02 7.76 -15.37
CA ALA A 24 12.98 8.78 -15.53
C ALA A 24 11.64 8.39 -14.89
N ASP A 25 11.47 7.11 -14.53
CA ASP A 25 10.20 6.56 -14.04
C ASP A 25 9.88 7.08 -12.64
N ARG A 26 8.61 7.37 -12.40
CA ARG A 26 8.14 7.81 -11.08
C ARG A 26 8.07 6.63 -10.13
N LYS A 27 8.82 6.70 -9.04
CA LYS A 27 8.93 5.62 -8.03
C LYS A 27 8.40 6.10 -6.69
N PHE A 28 7.69 5.22 -5.99
CA PHE A 28 7.13 5.45 -4.67
C PHE A 28 7.45 4.26 -3.78
N PRO A 29 8.22 4.43 -2.69
CA PRO A 29 8.55 3.31 -1.81
C PRO A 29 7.27 2.84 -1.10
N THR A 30 7.16 1.52 -0.90
CA THR A 30 6.03 0.94 -0.18
C THR A 30 6.47 0.18 1.06
N ASP A 31 7.65 -0.44 1.05
CA ASP A 31 8.18 -1.18 2.20
C ASP A 31 9.70 -1.38 2.12
N TRP A 32 10.33 -1.66 3.25
CA TRP A 32 11.71 -2.14 3.34
C TRP A 32 11.71 -3.43 4.16
N SER A 33 12.22 -4.52 3.59
CA SER A 33 12.31 -5.80 4.27
C SER A 33 13.01 -5.67 5.63
N ARG A 34 12.53 -6.42 6.62
CA ARG A 34 13.01 -6.33 8.01
C ARG A 34 14.48 -6.68 8.19
N ASP A 35 15.00 -7.52 7.30
CA ASP A 35 16.41 -7.89 7.23
C ASP A 35 17.27 -6.89 6.46
N GLY A 36 16.68 -5.80 5.98
CA GLY A 36 17.35 -4.72 5.24
C GLY A 36 17.70 -5.08 3.79
N ARG A 37 17.34 -6.27 3.30
CA ARG A 37 17.82 -6.79 2.01
C ARG A 37 17.07 -6.31 0.78
N TYR A 38 15.83 -5.83 0.91
CA TYR A 38 15.00 -5.42 -0.21
C TYR A 38 14.22 -4.15 0.10
N ILE A 39 14.20 -3.23 -0.85
CA ILE A 39 13.26 -2.09 -0.87
C ILE A 39 12.19 -2.41 -1.91
N LEU A 40 10.93 -2.36 -1.50
CA LEU A 40 9.78 -2.46 -2.39
C LEU A 40 9.33 -1.06 -2.79
N TYR A 41 8.98 -0.94 -4.05
CA TYR A 41 8.45 0.31 -4.57
C TYR A 41 7.46 0.04 -5.70
N ARG A 42 6.53 0.97 -5.82
CA ARG A 42 5.67 1.05 -6.99
C ARG A 42 6.32 1.94 -8.03
N GLN A 43 6.31 1.50 -9.27
CA GLN A 43 6.69 2.30 -10.43
C GLN A 43 5.44 2.62 -11.26
N ILE A 44 5.38 3.83 -11.81
CA ILE A 44 4.37 4.17 -12.81
C ILE A 44 4.96 3.91 -14.18
N ASP A 45 4.37 2.98 -14.92
CA ASP A 45 4.74 2.64 -16.28
C ASP A 45 3.65 3.13 -17.27
N PRO A 46 4.02 3.84 -18.35
CA PRO A 46 3.06 4.33 -19.34
C PRO A 46 2.25 3.25 -20.07
N GLN A 47 2.75 2.01 -20.14
CA GLN A 47 2.13 0.89 -20.87
C GLN A 47 1.22 0.04 -19.98
N THR A 48 1.66 -0.30 -18.76
CA THR A 48 0.93 -1.24 -17.89
C THR A 48 0.06 -0.57 -16.83
N ARG A 49 0.56 0.52 -16.21
CA ARG A 49 0.00 1.37 -15.14
C ARG A 49 0.87 1.39 -13.87
N TYR A 50 0.45 0.71 -12.81
CA TYR A 50 1.14 0.69 -11.52
C TYR A 50 1.73 -0.68 -11.31
N ASP A 51 3.06 -0.76 -11.31
CA ASP A 51 3.78 -2.01 -11.20
C ASP A 51 4.50 -2.11 -9.86
N ILE A 52 4.65 -3.34 -9.34
CA ILE A 52 5.45 -3.60 -8.14
C ILE A 52 6.85 -4.05 -8.54
N TRP A 53 7.83 -3.30 -8.04
CA TRP A 53 9.24 -3.57 -8.22
C TRP A 53 9.93 -3.82 -6.88
N ALA A 54 11.01 -4.58 -6.94
CA ALA A 54 11.89 -4.84 -5.81
C ALA A 54 13.33 -4.46 -6.15
N LEU A 55 13.97 -3.74 -5.23
CA LEU A 55 15.38 -3.39 -5.28
C LEU A 55 16.14 -4.20 -4.21
N PRO A 56 17.01 -5.15 -4.60
CA PRO A 56 17.98 -5.73 -3.69
C PRO A 56 18.94 -4.64 -3.18
N VAL A 57 19.20 -4.64 -1.88
CA VAL A 57 20.15 -3.72 -1.20
C VAL A 57 21.53 -4.39 -1.01
N PHE A 58 21.67 -5.63 -1.50
CA PHE A 58 22.89 -6.44 -1.49
C PHE A 58 23.33 -6.80 -2.91
N GLY A 59 24.56 -7.33 -3.04
CA GLY A 59 25.12 -7.75 -4.32
C GLY A 59 25.20 -6.60 -5.32
N GLU A 60 24.83 -6.85 -6.57
CA GLU A 60 24.83 -5.87 -7.66
C GLU A 60 23.71 -4.81 -7.54
N ARG A 61 22.78 -4.96 -6.58
CA ARG A 61 21.65 -4.05 -6.35
C ARG A 61 20.82 -3.76 -7.61
N LYS A 62 20.64 -4.78 -8.45
CA LYS A 62 19.86 -4.67 -9.69
C LYS A 62 18.36 -4.80 -9.39
N PRO A 63 17.53 -3.77 -9.66
CA PRO A 63 16.08 -3.84 -9.49
C PRO A 63 15.46 -4.85 -10.46
N PHE A 64 14.35 -5.45 -10.06
CA PHE A 64 13.55 -6.31 -10.92
C PHE A 64 12.07 -6.03 -10.72
N ALA A 65 11.30 -6.14 -11.81
CA ALA A 65 9.84 -6.11 -11.73
C ALA A 65 9.37 -7.41 -11.07
N PHE A 66 8.64 -7.29 -9.96
CA PHE A 66 7.99 -8.44 -9.33
C PHE A 66 6.62 -8.67 -9.95
N LEU A 67 5.86 -7.60 -10.19
CA LEU A 67 4.66 -7.59 -11.02
C LEU A 67 4.77 -6.47 -12.04
N HIS A 68 4.53 -6.82 -13.30
CA HIS A 68 4.44 -5.93 -14.45
C HIS A 68 3.36 -6.48 -15.36
N THR A 69 2.12 -6.14 -15.04
CA THR A 69 0.92 -6.68 -15.70
C THR A 69 -0.01 -5.55 -16.08
N GLU A 70 -1.06 -5.83 -16.86
CA GLU A 70 -2.03 -4.78 -17.20
C GLU A 70 -2.86 -4.30 -16.00
N ALA A 71 -2.81 -4.99 -14.84
CA ALA A 71 -3.53 -4.58 -13.64
C ALA A 71 -2.82 -3.41 -12.92
N ASN A 72 -3.56 -2.70 -12.07
CA ASN A 72 -2.96 -1.79 -11.11
C ASN A 72 -2.50 -2.58 -9.88
N GLU A 73 -1.21 -2.53 -9.55
CA GLU A 73 -0.68 -3.10 -8.31
C GLU A 73 -0.08 -2.05 -7.38
N ALA A 74 -0.40 -2.14 -6.09
CA ALA A 74 -0.01 -1.15 -5.11
C ALA A 74 0.06 -1.70 -3.67
N ALA A 75 0.56 -0.86 -2.77
CA ALA A 75 0.68 -1.13 -1.33
C ALA A 75 1.39 -2.47 -1.01
N ALA A 76 2.51 -2.72 -1.71
CA ALA A 76 3.28 -3.95 -1.57
C ALA A 76 4.06 -3.96 -0.23
N VAL A 77 3.91 -5.03 0.55
CA VAL A 77 4.57 -5.22 1.85
C VAL A 77 5.09 -6.65 2.02
N LEU A 78 6.28 -6.80 2.59
CA LEU A 78 6.88 -8.12 2.86
C LEU A 78 6.43 -8.68 4.20
N SER A 79 6.25 -9.99 4.23
CA SER A 79 6.10 -10.74 5.48
C SER A 79 7.34 -10.57 6.35
N PRO A 80 7.22 -10.70 7.69
CA PRO A 80 8.36 -10.53 8.58
C PRO A 80 9.55 -11.47 8.32
N ASP A 81 9.29 -12.64 7.71
CA ASP A 81 10.30 -13.63 7.30
C ASP A 81 10.86 -13.38 5.89
N GLY A 82 10.34 -12.38 5.17
CA GLY A 82 10.77 -12.00 3.82
C GLY A 82 10.38 -12.99 2.71
N ARG A 83 9.57 -14.02 2.99
CA ARG A 83 9.22 -15.07 2.03
C ARG A 83 7.94 -14.82 1.24
N TRP A 84 7.13 -13.87 1.68
CA TRP A 84 5.81 -13.61 1.12
C TRP A 84 5.62 -12.12 0.91
N LEU A 85 5.15 -11.75 -0.28
CA LEU A 85 4.72 -10.41 -0.61
C LEU A 85 3.20 -10.32 -0.53
N ALA A 86 2.67 -9.41 0.28
CA ALA A 86 1.26 -9.02 0.20
C ALA A 86 1.11 -7.73 -0.60
N TYR A 87 0.07 -7.64 -1.43
CA TYR A 87 -0.19 -6.45 -2.26
C TYR A 87 -1.68 -6.32 -2.60
N SER A 88 -2.09 -5.12 -3.01
CA SER A 88 -3.43 -4.88 -3.60
C SER A 88 -3.34 -4.91 -5.12
N SER A 89 -4.25 -5.61 -5.80
CA SER A 89 -4.35 -5.59 -7.26
C SER A 89 -5.79 -5.64 -7.75
N ASP A 90 -6.08 -4.96 -8.86
CA ASP A 90 -7.39 -4.98 -9.52
C ASP A 90 -7.53 -6.04 -10.63
N GLU A 91 -6.61 -7.01 -10.70
CA GLU A 91 -6.57 -8.08 -11.71
C GLU A 91 -7.87 -8.92 -11.82
N SER A 92 -8.71 -8.94 -10.78
CA SER A 92 -10.00 -9.64 -10.77
C SER A 92 -11.18 -8.73 -11.16
N GLY A 93 -10.90 -7.49 -11.60
CA GLY A 93 -11.88 -6.44 -11.92
C GLY A 93 -12.27 -5.56 -10.73
N ARG A 94 -11.73 -5.82 -9.54
CA ARG A 94 -11.79 -4.95 -8.35
C ARG A 94 -10.53 -5.14 -7.53
N TYR A 95 -10.17 -4.15 -6.73
CA TYR A 95 -9.05 -4.32 -5.81
C TYR A 95 -9.32 -5.43 -4.80
N GLU A 96 -8.45 -6.43 -4.83
CA GLU A 96 -8.34 -7.49 -3.84
C GLU A 96 -6.91 -7.51 -3.29
N VAL A 97 -6.74 -8.07 -2.09
CA VAL A 97 -5.45 -8.35 -1.50
C VAL A 97 -5.00 -9.74 -1.91
N TYR A 98 -3.77 -9.82 -2.41
CA TYR A 98 -3.10 -11.06 -2.77
C TYR A 98 -1.84 -11.24 -1.94
N VAL A 99 -1.45 -12.50 -1.74
CA VAL A 99 -0.15 -12.89 -1.21
C VAL A 99 0.53 -13.82 -2.21
N GLN A 100 1.80 -13.53 -2.52
CA GLN A 100 2.60 -14.29 -3.46
C GLN A 100 3.99 -14.57 -2.89
N SER A 101 4.57 -15.74 -3.21
CA SER A 101 5.92 -16.09 -2.75
C SER A 101 6.96 -15.13 -3.31
N PHE A 102 7.86 -14.67 -2.46
CA PHE A 102 8.92 -13.70 -2.76
C PHE A 102 10.31 -14.30 -2.51
N PRO A 103 11.35 -13.97 -3.30
CA PRO A 103 11.34 -13.05 -4.45
C PRO A 103 10.92 -13.68 -5.79
N GLY A 104 10.72 -15.00 -5.84
CA GLY A 104 10.58 -15.75 -7.09
C GLY A 104 9.22 -15.69 -7.80
N GLY A 105 8.17 -15.12 -7.19
CA GLY A 105 6.88 -14.94 -7.85
C GLY A 105 6.07 -16.24 -8.11
N GLY A 106 6.35 -17.32 -7.41
CA GLY A 106 5.65 -18.61 -7.53
C GLY A 106 4.22 -18.60 -6.95
N THR A 107 3.99 -19.34 -5.86
CA THR A 107 2.65 -19.54 -5.28
C THR A 107 1.95 -18.21 -5.00
N LYS A 108 0.73 -18.05 -5.51
CA LYS A 108 -0.13 -16.88 -5.32
C LYS A 108 -1.48 -17.28 -4.75
N ARG A 109 -2.02 -16.45 -3.87
CA ARG A 109 -3.34 -16.64 -3.25
C ARG A 109 -4.03 -15.31 -3.02
N GLN A 110 -5.31 -15.23 -3.39
CA GLN A 110 -6.18 -14.13 -2.98
C GLN A 110 -6.53 -14.30 -1.50
N ILE A 111 -6.43 -13.22 -0.73
CA ILE A 111 -6.65 -13.20 0.72
C ILE A 111 -7.99 -12.56 1.08
N SER A 112 -8.34 -11.45 0.43
CA SER A 112 -9.61 -10.77 0.67
C SER A 112 -10.77 -11.46 -0.05
N ILE A 113 -11.96 -11.25 0.49
CA ILE A 113 -13.23 -11.71 -0.09
C ILE A 113 -14.11 -10.47 -0.25
N GLY A 114 -14.56 -10.20 -1.48
CA GLY A 114 -15.45 -9.07 -1.76
C GLY A 114 -14.75 -7.71 -1.80
N GLY A 115 -13.45 -7.70 -2.05
CA GLY A 115 -12.62 -6.51 -2.13
C GLY A 115 -11.73 -6.30 -0.91
N GLY A 116 -10.62 -5.61 -1.11
CA GLY A 116 -9.70 -5.23 -0.04
C GLY A 116 -8.50 -4.45 -0.54
N ILE A 117 -8.02 -3.53 0.29
CA ILE A 117 -6.82 -2.73 -0.02
C ILE A 117 -5.93 -2.55 1.21
N GLY A 118 -4.69 -2.14 0.96
CA GLY A 118 -3.73 -1.74 1.98
C GLY A 118 -3.36 -2.88 2.91
N PRO A 119 -2.76 -3.97 2.41
CA PRO A 119 -2.34 -5.08 3.27
C PRO A 119 -1.29 -4.65 4.29
N HIS A 120 -1.34 -5.22 5.48
CA HIS A 120 -0.32 -5.04 6.52
C HIS A 120 -0.11 -6.32 7.31
N TRP A 121 1.12 -6.83 7.37
CA TRP A 121 1.44 -8.01 8.17
C TRP A 121 1.47 -7.69 9.66
N HIS A 122 0.91 -8.57 10.49
CA HIS A 122 1.22 -8.57 11.91
C HIS A 122 2.72 -8.84 12.12
N GLY A 123 3.29 -8.35 13.23
CA GLY A 123 4.72 -8.35 13.41
C GLY A 123 5.36 -9.73 13.63
N ASP A 124 4.57 -10.75 13.94
CA ASP A 124 5.01 -12.15 13.99
C ASP A 124 4.69 -12.95 12.71
N GLY A 125 4.04 -12.32 11.72
CA GLY A 125 3.71 -12.93 10.42
C GLY A 125 2.51 -13.88 10.44
N LYS A 126 1.79 -13.99 11.56
CA LYS A 126 0.65 -14.92 11.71
C LYS A 126 -0.71 -14.35 11.35
N GLU A 127 -0.76 -13.06 11.03
CA GLU A 127 -1.97 -12.41 10.55
C GLU A 127 -1.63 -11.40 9.45
N LEU A 128 -2.56 -11.23 8.52
CA LEU A 128 -2.56 -10.15 7.53
C LEU A 128 -3.81 -9.29 7.73
N TYR A 129 -3.62 -7.99 7.88
CA TYR A 129 -4.70 -7.02 7.92
C TYR A 129 -4.98 -6.45 6.54
N TYR A 130 -6.23 -6.11 6.25
CA TYR A 130 -6.61 -5.32 5.08
C TYR A 130 -7.87 -4.51 5.36
N HIS A 131 -8.10 -3.43 4.62
CA HIS A 131 -9.32 -2.63 4.74
C HIS A 131 -10.31 -2.99 3.63
N ALA A 132 -11.52 -3.39 4.01
CA ALA A 132 -12.58 -3.82 3.12
C ALA A 132 -13.42 -2.62 2.60
N PRO A 133 -14.13 -2.77 1.47
CA PRO A 133 -14.96 -1.70 0.91
C PRO A 133 -16.09 -1.22 1.82
N ASP A 134 -16.55 -2.06 2.76
CA ASP A 134 -17.59 -1.73 3.74
C ASP A 134 -17.05 -1.00 4.98
N GLY A 135 -15.80 -0.52 4.95
CA GLY A 135 -15.18 0.27 6.03
C GLY A 135 -14.54 -0.58 7.13
N LYS A 136 -14.62 -1.91 7.04
CA LYS A 136 -14.07 -2.80 8.07
C LYS A 136 -12.58 -3.02 7.87
N LEU A 137 -11.83 -2.91 8.96
CA LEU A 137 -10.51 -3.51 9.04
C LEU A 137 -10.68 -5.01 9.31
N MET A 138 -10.15 -5.81 8.40
CA MET A 138 -10.21 -7.25 8.43
C MET A 138 -8.86 -7.82 8.86
N ALA A 139 -8.86 -8.88 9.66
CA ALA A 139 -7.70 -9.69 9.97
C ALA A 139 -7.87 -11.08 9.35
N VAL A 140 -6.82 -11.61 8.76
CA VAL A 140 -6.79 -12.97 8.21
C VAL A 140 -5.68 -13.74 8.89
N PRO A 141 -5.99 -14.85 9.60
CA PRO A 141 -4.96 -15.73 10.12
C PRO A 141 -4.14 -16.32 8.97
N VAL A 142 -2.82 -16.26 9.08
CA VAL A 142 -1.88 -16.79 8.10
C VAL A 142 -0.87 -17.68 8.81
N THR A 143 -0.60 -18.85 8.25
CA THR A 143 0.65 -19.57 8.55
C THR A 143 1.59 -19.32 7.39
N SER A 144 2.59 -18.49 7.65
CA SER A 144 3.64 -18.13 6.69
C SER A 144 4.91 -18.93 7.00
N GLY A 145 5.51 -19.48 5.94
CA GLY A 145 6.70 -20.34 6.02
C GLY A 145 7.07 -20.87 4.63
N ALA A 146 7.45 -22.15 4.53
CA ALA A 146 7.67 -22.79 3.23
C ALA A 146 6.39 -22.91 2.38
N SER A 147 5.22 -22.92 3.03
CA SER A 147 3.91 -22.92 2.40
C SER A 147 3.03 -21.84 3.04
N LEU A 148 2.06 -21.34 2.29
CA LEU A 148 1.07 -20.38 2.76
C LEU A 148 -0.25 -21.09 3.08
N ALA A 149 -0.67 -21.06 4.34
CA ALA A 149 -2.02 -21.40 4.75
C ALA A 149 -2.75 -20.14 5.22
N VAL A 150 -4.03 -20.02 4.86
CA VAL A 150 -4.83 -18.81 5.07
C VAL A 150 -6.16 -19.23 5.69
N GLY A 151 -6.52 -18.60 6.81
CA GLY A 151 -7.80 -18.79 7.50
C GLY A 151 -8.91 -17.92 6.90
N ALA A 152 -10.09 -17.95 7.53
CA ALA A 152 -11.18 -17.07 7.17
C ALA A 152 -10.92 -15.64 7.66
N PRO A 153 -11.21 -14.59 6.85
CA PRO A 153 -11.17 -13.22 7.31
C PRO A 153 -12.15 -12.94 8.45
N VAL A 154 -11.72 -12.19 9.45
CA VAL A 154 -12.51 -11.76 10.61
C VAL A 154 -12.46 -10.24 10.70
N ALA A 155 -13.62 -9.59 10.89
CA ALA A 155 -13.67 -8.16 11.10
C ALA A 155 -13.16 -7.79 12.50
N LEU A 156 -12.27 -6.80 12.59
CA LEU A 156 -11.79 -6.27 13.86
C LEU A 156 -12.64 -5.10 14.34
N PHE A 157 -12.75 -4.06 13.50
CA PHE A 157 -13.54 -2.85 13.74
C PHE A 157 -13.74 -2.09 12.42
N GLU A 158 -14.55 -1.04 12.44
CA GLU A 158 -14.87 -0.21 11.27
C GLU A 158 -14.28 1.20 11.42
N PHE A 159 -13.81 1.79 10.32
CA PHE A 159 -13.46 3.21 10.26
C PHE A 159 -13.60 3.80 8.86
N ARG A 160 -13.80 5.11 8.77
CA ARG A 160 -13.92 5.83 7.49
C ARG A 160 -12.55 6.30 7.03
N ALA A 161 -11.90 5.48 6.21
CA ALA A 161 -10.61 5.82 5.62
C ALA A 161 -10.64 7.16 4.86
N SER A 162 -9.64 8.02 5.09
CA SER A 162 -9.41 9.23 4.30
C SER A 162 -8.49 9.00 3.09
N GLY A 163 -7.86 7.84 3.00
CA GLY A 163 -6.91 7.50 1.94
C GLY A 163 -7.45 6.51 0.90
N ASN A 164 -6.55 5.97 0.08
CA ASN A 164 -6.89 5.06 -1.02
C ASN A 164 -5.79 3.98 -1.19
N VAL A 165 -5.91 3.14 -2.22
CA VAL A 165 -4.98 2.03 -2.49
C VAL A 165 -3.51 2.47 -2.66
N ILE A 166 -3.29 3.74 -3.01
CA ILE A 166 -1.96 4.32 -3.26
C ILE A 166 -1.32 4.82 -1.97
N MET A 167 -2.13 5.35 -1.06
CA MET A 167 -1.70 5.96 0.19
C MET A 167 -2.31 5.17 1.35
N PRO A 168 -1.62 4.14 1.88
CA PRO A 168 -2.12 3.40 3.04
C PRO A 168 -2.38 4.39 4.18
N TYR A 169 -3.57 4.29 4.74
CA TYR A 169 -4.15 5.24 5.70
C TYR A 169 -4.26 4.63 7.09
N TYR A 170 -3.58 3.51 7.32
CA TYR A 170 -3.42 2.94 8.64
C TYR A 170 -2.07 2.26 8.80
N SER A 171 -1.64 2.10 10.04
CA SER A 171 -0.48 1.29 10.42
C SER A 171 -0.75 0.62 11.77
N VAL A 172 -0.07 -0.50 12.01
CA VAL A 172 -0.28 -1.35 13.18
C VAL A 172 1.05 -1.53 13.92
N THR A 173 1.02 -1.46 15.25
CA THR A 173 2.21 -1.79 16.06
C THR A 173 2.62 -3.24 15.85
N ARG A 174 3.91 -3.54 16.08
CA ARG A 174 4.48 -4.88 15.84
C ARG A 174 3.76 -5.98 16.63
N ASP A 175 3.25 -5.65 17.81
CA ASP A 175 2.49 -6.55 18.68
C ASP A 175 0.99 -6.64 18.36
N GLY A 176 0.52 -5.91 17.33
CA GLY A 176 -0.87 -5.91 16.91
C GLY A 176 -1.83 -5.16 17.85
N GLN A 177 -1.32 -4.54 18.92
CA GLN A 177 -2.18 -3.99 19.98
C GLN A 177 -2.67 -2.57 19.71
N ARG A 178 -2.03 -1.82 18.81
CA ARG A 178 -2.38 -0.43 18.54
C ARG A 178 -2.42 -0.17 17.04
N PHE A 179 -3.42 0.60 16.64
CA PHE A 179 -3.66 1.01 15.28
C PHE A 179 -3.59 2.53 15.22
N LEU A 180 -2.83 3.05 14.26
CA LEU A 180 -2.86 4.46 13.87
C LEU A 180 -3.71 4.56 12.61
N LEU A 181 -4.77 5.35 12.62
CA LEU A 181 -5.73 5.48 11.52
C LEU A 181 -5.81 6.93 11.06
N SER A 182 -5.72 7.16 9.76
CA SER A 182 -6.15 8.40 9.12
C SER A 182 -7.62 8.27 8.75
N THR A 183 -8.49 8.74 9.64
CA THR A 183 -9.94 8.65 9.50
C THR A 183 -10.55 10.03 9.30
N ILE A 184 -11.64 10.08 8.54
CA ILE A 184 -12.50 11.27 8.46
C ILE A 184 -13.32 11.29 9.75
N VAL A 185 -13.14 12.33 10.56
CA VAL A 185 -14.00 12.62 11.71
C VAL A 185 -14.94 13.72 11.26
N GLU A 186 -16.26 13.48 11.28
CA GLU A 186 -17.23 14.55 11.04
C GLU A 186 -17.14 15.57 12.19
N THR A 187 -16.39 16.64 11.97
CA THR A 187 -16.45 17.83 12.83
C THR A 187 -17.56 18.73 12.28
N GLU A 188 -18.76 18.52 12.82
CA GLU A 188 -20.00 19.27 12.55
C GLU A 188 -20.51 19.21 11.10
N ALA A 189 -21.85 19.18 10.96
CA ALA A 189 -22.55 19.21 9.68
C ALA A 189 -21.92 20.29 8.78
N ALA A 190 -21.50 19.90 7.57
CA ALA A 190 -21.01 20.83 6.58
C ALA A 190 -21.93 22.05 6.56
N ALA A 191 -21.40 23.23 6.89
CA ALA A 191 -22.17 24.46 6.82
C ALA A 191 -22.87 24.50 5.46
N PRO A 192 -24.18 24.78 5.39
CA PRO A 192 -24.92 24.69 4.15
C PRO A 192 -24.22 25.53 3.07
N LEU A 193 -23.90 24.88 1.95
CA LEU A 193 -23.29 25.56 0.82
C LEU A 193 -24.37 26.39 0.12
N THR A 194 -24.44 27.68 0.42
CA THR A 194 -25.35 28.59 -0.28
C THR A 194 -24.76 28.93 -1.66
N VAL A 195 -25.35 28.38 -2.71
CA VAL A 195 -25.01 28.75 -4.10
C VAL A 195 -25.87 29.94 -4.51
N VAL A 196 -25.24 31.11 -4.68
CA VAL A 196 -25.89 32.27 -5.30
C VAL A 196 -25.67 32.20 -6.81
N ILE A 197 -26.76 31.94 -7.53
CA ILE A 197 -26.84 32.03 -8.99
C ILE A 197 -27.45 33.40 -9.35
N ASN A 198 -26.96 34.03 -10.43
CA ASN A 198 -27.32 35.40 -10.86
C ASN A 198 -26.90 36.56 -9.94
N TRP A 199 -25.70 36.51 -9.34
CA TRP A 199 -25.17 37.58 -8.48
C TRP A 199 -25.13 38.98 -9.14
N THR A 200 -24.99 39.05 -10.47
CA THR A 200 -24.99 40.32 -11.21
C THR A 200 -26.36 41.00 -11.26
N ALA A 201 -27.46 40.25 -11.15
CA ALA A 201 -28.81 40.81 -11.11
C ALA A 201 -29.13 41.45 -9.75
N GLU A 202 -28.55 40.93 -8.66
CA GLU A 202 -28.71 41.49 -7.31
C GLU A 202 -27.81 42.72 -7.08
N ALA A 203 -26.61 42.75 -7.67
CA ALA A 203 -25.69 43.89 -7.56
C ALA A 203 -26.21 45.20 -8.19
N ASN A 204 -27.19 45.10 -9.10
CA ASN A 204 -27.80 46.24 -9.80
C ASN A 204 -29.11 46.74 -9.16
N ARG A 205 -29.52 46.20 -8.01
CA ARG A 205 -30.60 46.78 -7.18
C ARG A 205 -30.00 47.67 -6.09
N LYS A 206 -29.53 48.86 -6.47
CA LYS A 206 -29.35 50.01 -5.56
C LYS A 206 -29.73 51.29 -6.29
#